data_AF-A0A2U3YKQ0-F1
#
_entry.id   AF-A0A2U3YKQ0-F1
#
_cell.length_a   1.000
_cell.length_b   1.000
_cell.length_c   1.000
_cell.angle_alpha   90.00
_cell.angle_beta   90.00
_cell.angle_gamma   90.00
#
_symmetry.space_group_name_H-M   'P 1'
#
loop_
_entity.id
_entity.type
_entity.pdbx_description
1 polymer ?
#
loop_
_entity_poly.entity_id
_entity_poly.type
_entity_poly.pdbx_seq_one_letter_code
_entity_poly.pdbx_strand_id
1 'polypeptide(L)'
;MTDAERVDQAYRENGFNIYVSDKISLNRSVPDIRHPNCNGKRYLETLPNTSIIIPFHNEGWSSLLRTIHSVLNRSPPELIAEIVLVDDFSDRGGKPEAWSSGQA
;
A
#
# COMPACT_ATOMS: atom_id res chain seq x y z
N MET A 1 15.20 -9.24 22.05
CA MET A 1 14.47 -8.01 21.71
C MET A 1 13.01 -8.18 22.11
N THR A 2 12.50 -7.30 22.96
CA THR A 2 11.08 -7.24 23.34
C THR A 2 10.24 -6.65 22.20
N ASP A 3 8.91 -6.82 22.25
CA ASP A 3 8.01 -6.21 21.26
C ASP A 3 8.07 -4.67 21.30
N ALA A 4 8.30 -4.06 22.47
CA ALA A 4 8.46 -2.62 22.59
C ALA A 4 9.73 -2.12 21.86
N GLU A 5 10.84 -2.84 21.97
CA GLU A 5 12.08 -2.53 21.26
C GLU A 5 11.93 -2.67 19.74
N ARG A 6 11.18 -3.68 19.27
CA ARG A 6 10.85 -3.86 17.84
C ARG A 6 10.02 -2.71 17.29
N VAL A 7 9.03 -2.24 18.05
CA VAL A 7 8.19 -1.10 17.67
C VAL A 7 9.01 0.19 17.61
N ASP A 8 9.84 0.45 18.62
CA ASP A 8 10.69 1.63 18.68
C ASP A 8 11.71 1.67 17.52
N GLN A 9 12.33 0.53 17.21
CA GLN A 9 13.18 0.40 16.02
C GLN A 9 12.41 0.63 14.72
N ALA A 10 11.24 0.01 14.56
CA ALA A 10 10.38 0.17 13.39
C ALA A 10 10.02 1.65 13.12
N TYR A 11 9.66 2.39 14.18
CA TYR A 11 9.38 3.82 14.09
C TYR A 11 10.61 4.64 13.69
N ARG A 12 11.79 4.34 14.23
CA ARG A 12 13.02 5.04 13.83
C ARG A 12 13.37 4.84 12.35
N GLU A 13 13.12 3.64 11.82
CA GLU A 13 13.51 3.28 10.45
C GLU A 13 12.50 3.73 9.39
N ASN A 14 11.20 3.77 9.70
CA ASN A 14 10.14 3.99 8.70
C ASN A 14 9.25 5.19 9.02
N GLY A 15 9.40 5.82 10.19
CA GLY A 15 8.50 6.89 10.66
C GLY A 15 7.13 6.38 11.16
N PHE A 16 6.85 5.09 11.04
CA PHE A 16 5.64 4.43 11.53
C PHE A 16 5.93 2.99 12.00
N ASN A 17 4.96 2.37 12.66
CA ASN A 17 5.08 1.01 13.19
C ASN A 17 4.99 -0.06 12.08
N ILE A 18 6.07 -0.22 11.29
CA ILE A 18 6.12 -1.25 10.24
C ILE A 18 5.92 -2.67 10.81
N TYR A 19 6.41 -2.93 12.04
CA TYR A 19 6.25 -4.22 12.70
C TYR A 19 4.78 -4.63 12.88
N VAL A 20 3.90 -3.68 13.20
CA VAL A 20 2.46 -3.93 13.25
C VAL A 20 1.87 -3.97 11.85
N SER A 21 2.32 -3.11 10.93
CA SER A 21 1.87 -3.15 9.53
C SER A 21 2.07 -4.53 8.89
N ASP A 22 3.22 -5.16 9.11
CA ASP A 22 3.55 -6.47 8.55
C ASP A 22 2.62 -7.60 9.04
N LYS A 23 2.04 -7.43 10.24
CA LYS A 23 1.06 -8.38 10.80
C LYS A 23 -0.36 -8.16 10.28
N ILE A 24 -0.62 -7.04 9.62
CA ILE A 24 -1.93 -6.70 9.08
C ILE A 24 -2.00 -7.16 7.62
N SER A 25 -3.08 -7.87 7.25
CA SER A 25 -3.31 -8.33 5.87
C SER A 25 -3.27 -7.21 4.83
N LEU A 26 -2.53 -7.41 3.74
CA LEU A 26 -2.47 -6.50 2.59
C LEU A 26 -3.88 -6.17 2.04
N ASN A 27 -4.82 -7.12 2.13
CA ASN A 27 -6.20 -6.97 1.72
C ASN A 27 -7.15 -6.76 2.92
N ARG A 28 -6.81 -5.88 3.86
CA ARG A 28 -7.72 -5.52 4.95
C ARG A 28 -8.93 -4.71 4.46
N SER A 29 -10.09 -4.96 5.06
CA SER A 29 -11.23 -4.04 4.96
C SER A 29 -10.96 -2.78 5.77
N VAL A 30 -11.61 -1.69 5.37
CA VAL A 30 -11.55 -0.38 6.04
C VAL A 30 -13.00 0.09 6.20
N PRO A 31 -13.41 0.60 7.38
CA PRO A 31 -14.76 1.10 7.57
C PRO A 31 -15.07 2.26 6.62
N ASP A 32 -16.31 2.32 6.14
CA ASP A 32 -16.80 3.47 5.37
C ASP A 32 -17.18 4.61 6.32
N ILE A 33 -16.32 5.64 6.37
CA ILE A 33 -16.50 6.83 7.21
C ILE A 33 -17.04 8.03 6.41
N ARG A 34 -17.46 7.82 5.15
CA ARG A 34 -17.97 8.90 4.29
C ARG A 34 -19.30 9.44 4.83
N HIS A 35 -19.59 10.71 4.53
CA HIS A 35 -20.90 11.28 4.82
C HIS A 35 -22.01 10.49 4.09
N PRO A 36 -23.20 10.23 4.68
CA PRO A 36 -24.25 9.41 4.06
C PRO A 36 -24.63 9.83 2.62
N ASN A 37 -24.59 11.13 2.33
CA ASN A 37 -24.88 11.67 0.99
C ASN A 37 -23.84 11.30 -0.09
N CYS A 38 -22.66 10.78 0.26
CA CYS A 38 -21.63 10.37 -0.71
C CYS A 38 -22.05 9.14 -1.52
N ASN A 39 -22.85 8.24 -0.92
CA ASN A 39 -23.27 6.99 -1.58
C ASN A 39 -24.24 7.24 -2.75
N GLY A 40 -24.99 8.34 -2.71
CA GLY A 40 -25.96 8.70 -3.75
C GLY A 40 -25.38 9.54 -4.90
N LYS A 41 -24.08 9.85 -4.90
CA LYS A 41 -23.48 10.67 -5.96
C LYS A 41 -23.48 9.91 -7.29
N ARG A 42 -24.00 10.58 -8.33
CA ARG A 42 -23.97 10.08 -9.70
C ARG A 42 -22.78 10.69 -10.44
N TYR A 43 -22.10 9.87 -11.22
CA TYR A 43 -20.99 10.26 -12.08
C TYR A 43 -21.38 10.06 -13.55
N LEU A 44 -20.55 10.56 -14.47
CA LEU A 44 -20.72 10.29 -15.89
C LEU A 44 -20.57 8.78 -16.15
N GLU A 45 -21.28 8.28 -17.16
CA GLU A 45 -21.21 6.87 -17.57
C GLU A 45 -19.83 6.51 -18.10
N THR A 46 -19.19 7.42 -18.83
CA THR A 46 -17.83 7.26 -19.35
C THR A 46 -16.90 8.20 -18.61
N LEU A 47 -15.96 7.62 -17.88
CA LEU A 47 -14.86 8.33 -17.25
C LEU A 47 -13.56 7.98 -17.98
N PRO A 48 -12.59 8.93 -18.06
CA PRO A 48 -11.28 8.62 -18.61
C PRO A 48 -10.57 7.60 -17.71
N ASN A 49 -9.78 6.72 -18.34
CA ASN A 49 -8.85 5.89 -17.60
C ASN A 49 -7.72 6.75 -16.99
N THR A 50 -7.03 6.19 -16.00
CA THR A 50 -5.99 6.88 -15.24
C THR A 50 -4.79 5.96 -15.05
N SER A 51 -3.59 6.49 -15.30
CA SER A 51 -2.33 5.88 -14.87
C SER A 51 -2.03 6.30 -13.43
N ILE A 52 -1.83 5.34 -12.52
CA ILE A 52 -1.47 5.61 -11.13
C ILE A 52 0.04 5.55 -10.99
N ILE A 53 0.68 6.67 -10.66
CA ILE A 53 2.14 6.75 -10.46
C ILE A 53 2.42 6.83 -8.96
N ILE A 54 3.17 5.86 -8.42
CA ILE A 54 3.54 5.77 -7.01
C ILE A 54 5.05 5.88 -6.89
N PRO A 55 5.60 7.07 -6.62
CA PRO A 55 6.99 7.22 -6.24
C PRO A 55 7.22 6.65 -4.83
N PHE A 56 8.32 5.91 -4.65
CA PHE A 56 8.72 5.40 -3.34
C PHE A 56 10.23 5.49 -3.15
N HIS A 57 10.65 5.75 -1.92
CA HIS A 57 12.04 5.72 -1.49
C HIS A 57 12.11 5.07 -0.10
N ASN A 58 12.77 3.92 0.01
CA ASN A 58 12.93 3.18 1.27
C ASN A 58 11.60 2.88 2.02
N GLU A 59 10.47 2.84 1.30
CA GLU A 59 9.12 2.58 1.85
C GLU A 59 9.02 1.18 2.44
N GLY A 60 8.28 1.04 3.54
CA GLY A 60 8.01 -0.27 4.14
C GLY A 60 7.19 -1.16 3.21
N TRP A 61 7.65 -2.40 2.96
CA TRP A 61 7.06 -3.29 1.95
C TRP A 61 5.56 -3.55 2.15
N SER A 62 5.14 -3.80 3.39
CA SER A 62 3.72 -4.01 3.70
C SER A 62 2.86 -2.76 3.53
N SER A 63 3.44 -1.56 3.61
CA SER A 63 2.77 -0.29 3.32
C SER A 63 2.59 -0.13 1.81
N LEU A 64 3.69 -0.26 1.04
CA LEU A 64 3.68 -0.13 -0.42
C LEU A 64 2.71 -1.13 -1.09
N LEU A 65 2.81 -2.41 -0.74
CA LEU A 65 1.90 -3.42 -1.31
C LEU A 65 0.44 -3.18 -0.93
N ARG A 66 0.17 -2.70 0.29
CA ARG A 66 -1.20 -2.41 0.73
C ARG A 66 -1.79 -1.23 -0.03
N THR A 67 -0.97 -0.27 -0.42
CA THR A 67 -1.37 0.82 -1.34
C THR A 67 -1.79 0.24 -2.69
N ILE A 68 -0.96 -0.63 -3.30
CA ILE A 68 -1.27 -1.27 -4.59
C ILE A 68 -2.56 -2.11 -4.49
N HIS A 69 -2.69 -2.96 -3.47
CA HIS A 69 -3.91 -3.74 -3.22
C HIS A 69 -5.14 -2.85 -3.02
N SER A 70 -5.00 -1.70 -2.35
CA SER A 70 -6.10 -0.76 -2.17
C SER A 70 -6.54 -0.15 -3.49
N VAL A 71 -5.60 0.23 -4.37
CA VAL A 71 -5.92 0.76 -5.71
C VAL A 71 -6.71 -0.28 -6.50
N LEU A 72 -6.22 -1.52 -6.56
CA LEU A 72 -6.87 -2.61 -7.29
C LEU A 72 -8.27 -2.96 -6.75
N ASN A 73 -8.44 -2.96 -5.43
CA ASN A 73 -9.70 -3.39 -4.82
C ASN A 73 -10.77 -2.29 -4.72
N ARG A 74 -10.37 -1.01 -4.84
CA ARG A 74 -11.28 0.13 -4.60
C ARG A 74 -11.41 1.07 -5.80
N SER A 75 -10.80 0.73 -6.93
CA SER A 75 -10.98 1.45 -8.19
C SER A 75 -11.66 0.53 -9.20
N PRO A 76 -12.64 1.01 -9.99
CA PRO A 76 -13.20 0.22 -11.09
C PRO A 76 -12.09 -0.20 -12.08
N PRO A 77 -11.94 -1.50 -12.41
CA PRO A 77 -10.82 -2.00 -13.22
C PRO A 77 -10.67 -1.31 -14.58
N GLU A 78 -11.79 -0.94 -15.21
CA GLU A 78 -11.85 -0.26 -16.49
C GLU A 78 -11.27 1.17 -16.46
N LEU A 79 -11.16 1.77 -15.28
CA LEU A 79 -10.57 3.10 -15.09
C LEU A 79 -9.07 3.05 -14.80
N ILE A 80 -8.50 1.87 -14.55
CA ILE A 80 -7.08 1.70 -14.28
C ILE A 80 -6.37 1.39 -15.60
N ALA A 81 -5.59 2.34 -16.12
CA ALA A 81 -4.75 2.09 -17.28
C ALA A 81 -3.52 1.25 -16.90
N GLU A 82 -2.83 1.65 -15.83
CA GLU A 82 -1.60 1.04 -15.34
C GLU A 82 -1.29 1.53 -13.92
N ILE A 83 -0.41 0.80 -13.21
CA ILE A 83 0.20 1.23 -11.95
C ILE A 83 1.72 1.26 -12.18
N VAL A 84 2.30 2.46 -12.15
CA VAL A 84 3.74 2.69 -12.35
C VAL A 84 4.38 2.94 -10.99
N LEU A 85 5.23 2.02 -10.54
CA LEU A 85 6.04 2.20 -9.34
C LEU A 85 7.36 2.85 -9.75
N VAL A 86 7.66 4.01 -9.16
CA VAL A 86 8.88 4.77 -9.46
C VAL A 86 9.79 4.72 -8.23
N ASP A 87 10.87 3.96 -8.33
CA ASP A 87 11.89 3.89 -7.28
C ASP A 87 12.78 5.13 -7.35
N ASP A 88 12.70 5.99 -6.33
CA ASP A 88 13.56 7.17 -6.18
C ASP A 88 14.84 6.78 -5.43
N PHE A 89 15.61 5.87 -6.04
CA PHE A 89 16.92 5.42 -5.57
C PHE A 89 16.91 4.86 -4.12
N SER A 90 16.06 3.88 -3.86
CA SER A 90 16.01 3.20 -2.55
C SER A 90 17.32 2.44 -2.25
N ASP A 91 17.83 2.61 -1.03
CA ASP A 91 19.02 1.90 -0.54
C ASP A 91 18.68 0.50 -0.02
N ARG A 92 17.44 0.32 0.46
CA ARG A 92 16.93 -0.97 0.96
C ARG A 92 16.54 -1.82 -0.25
N GLY A 93 17.25 -2.92 -0.46
CA GLY A 93 16.87 -3.91 -1.47
C GLY A 93 15.44 -4.38 -1.22
N GLY A 94 14.49 -3.90 -2.03
CA GLY A 94 13.04 -4.00 -1.80
C GLY A 94 12.43 -5.40 -1.93
N LYS A 95 13.16 -6.47 -1.58
CA LYS A 95 12.65 -7.84 -1.54
C LYS A 95 12.64 -8.30 -0.09
N PRO A 96 11.49 -8.80 0.43
CA PRO A 96 11.50 -9.50 1.71
C PRO A 96 12.52 -10.64 1.67
N GLU A 97 13.21 -10.91 2.79
CA GLU A 97 14.08 -12.10 2.93
C GLU A 97 13.38 -13.39 2.50
N ALA A 98 12.06 -13.49 2.72
CA ALA A 98 11.22 -14.63 2.34
C ALA A 98 11.20 -14.94 0.83
N TRP A 99 11.54 -13.97 -0.04
CA TRP A 99 11.64 -14.17 -1.49
C TRP A 99 13.08 -14.42 -1.96
N SER A 100 14.06 -14.21 -1.07
CA SER A 100 15.47 -14.49 -1.35
C SER A 100 15.82 -15.97 -1.09
N SER A 101 15.02 -16.68 -0.29
CA SER A 101 15.22 -18.08 0.07
C SER A 101 14.59 -19.09 -0.89
N GLY A 102 13.90 -18.66 -1.96
CA GLY A 102 13.36 -19.55 -2.99
C GLY A 102 12.31 -20.55 -2.50
N GLN A 103 11.66 -20.31 -1.36
CA GLN A 103 10.57 -21.13 -0.85
C GLN A 103 9.23 -20.48 -1.22
N ALA A 104 8.74 -20.83 -2.41
CA ALA A 104 7.33 -20.72 -2.78
C ALA A 104 6.58 -21.98 -2.35
#